data_AF-A0A7K2YUA9-F1
#
_entry.id   AF-A0A7K2YUA9-F1
#
_cell.length_a   1.000
_cell.length_b   1.000
_cell.length_c   1.000
_cell.angle_alpha   90.00
_cell.angle_beta   90.00
_cell.angle_gamma   90.00
#
_symmetry.space_group_name_H-M   'P 1'
#
loop_
_entity.id
_entity.type
_entity.pdbx_description
1 polymer ?
#
loop_
_entity_poly.entity_id
_entity_poly.type
_entity_poly.pdbx_seq_one_letter_code
_entity_poly.pdbx_strand_id
1 'polypeptide(L)'
;MDTDNHFGTFLRARREVLAVEDVGVLHSGRRRTPGLRREEVALLAGVSTDYYVRLEQGRERNPSDQVVDALAAALRLNDEEAGHLR
;
A
#
# COMPACT_ATOMS: atom_id res chain seq x y z
N MET A 1 17.58 -0.69 15.35
CA MET A 1 16.39 0.06 14.94
C MET A 1 16.52 0.26 13.45
N ASP A 2 15.75 -0.46 12.65
CA ASP A 2 15.78 -0.38 11.19
C ASP A 2 15.16 0.96 10.73
N THR A 3 15.96 2.02 10.78
CA THR A 3 15.58 3.38 10.37
C THR A 3 15.50 3.54 8.85
N ASP A 4 15.77 2.49 8.08
CA ASP A 4 15.98 2.57 6.63
C ASP A 4 14.76 2.14 5.79
N ASN A 5 13.66 1.75 6.43
CA ASN A 5 12.44 1.33 5.74
C ASN A 5 11.48 2.51 5.46
N HIS A 6 11.99 3.56 4.82
CA HIS A 6 11.18 4.71 4.40
C HIS A 6 10.06 4.28 3.45
N PHE A 7 10.37 3.38 2.51
CA PHE A 7 9.42 2.81 1.56
C PHE A 7 8.23 2.13 2.26
N GLY A 8 8.49 1.14 3.13
CA GLY A 8 7.43 0.42 3.83
C GLY A 8 6.65 1.29 4.81
N THR A 9 7.31 2.27 5.43
CA THR A 9 6.65 3.26 6.29
C THR A 9 5.69 4.15 5.50
N PHE A 10 6.10 4.60 4.32
CA PHE A 10 5.26 5.39 3.42
C PHE A 10 4.05 4.58 2.93
N LEU A 11 4.25 3.33 2.49
CA LEU A 11 3.15 2.44 2.09
C LEU A 11 2.12 2.28 3.21
N ARG A 12 2.59 2.05 4.44
CA ARG A 12 1.73 1.91 5.62
C ARG A 12 0.94 3.19 5.89
N ALA A 13 1.59 4.34 5.87
CA ALA A 13 0.96 5.62 6.14
C ALA A 13 -0.15 5.94 5.10
N ARG A 14 0.12 5.71 3.82
CA ARG A 14 -0.89 5.92 2.75
C ARG A 14 -2.06 4.95 2.88
N ARG A 15 -1.79 3.67 3.16
CA ARG A 15 -2.83 2.65 3.36
C ARG A 15 -3.77 3.00 4.52
N GLU A 16 -3.24 3.51 5.63
CA GLU A 16 -4.02 3.82 6.84
C GLU A 16 -4.92 5.04 6.67
N VAL A 17 -4.60 5.94 5.74
CA VAL A 17 -5.37 7.18 5.49
C VAL A 17 -6.38 7.02 4.34
N LEU A 18 -6.11 6.15 3.35
CA LEU A 18 -7.00 5.97 2.21
C LEU A 18 -8.28 5.24 2.60
N ALA A 19 -9.44 5.88 2.40
CA ALA A 19 -10.72 5.25 2.69
C ALA A 19 -11.02 4.15 1.68
N VAL A 20 -11.71 3.10 2.14
CA VAL A 20 -12.07 1.97 1.28
C VAL A 20 -13.07 2.37 0.19
N GLU A 21 -13.91 3.36 0.47
CA GLU A 21 -14.86 3.92 -0.46
C GLU A 21 -14.16 4.66 -1.60
N ASP A 22 -13.01 5.28 -1.31
CA ASP A 22 -12.24 5.98 -2.33
C ASP A 22 -11.85 4.98 -3.41
N VAL A 23 -11.32 3.81 -3.06
CA VAL A 23 -10.93 2.78 -4.06
C VAL A 23 -12.08 2.02 -4.71
N GLY A 24 -13.33 2.47 -4.52
CA GLY A 24 -14.52 1.89 -5.18
C GLY A 24 -14.93 0.53 -4.62
N VAL A 25 -14.44 0.15 -3.44
CA VAL A 25 -14.79 -1.10 -2.78
C VAL A 25 -16.02 -0.85 -1.90
N LEU A 26 -17.16 -1.41 -2.32
CA LEU A 26 -18.35 -1.45 -1.48
C LEU A 26 -18.09 -2.39 -0.31
N HIS A 27 -18.11 -1.87 0.92
CA HIS A 27 -17.97 -2.69 2.12
C HIS A 27 -19.29 -2.79 2.86
N SER A 28 -19.62 -4.00 3.32
CA SER A 28 -20.80 -4.28 4.14
C SER A 28 -20.36 -4.76 5.53
N GLY A 29 -20.54 -3.93 6.56
CA GLY A 29 -20.34 -4.32 7.97
C GLY A 29 -19.51 -3.35 8.81
N ARG A 30 -19.37 -3.62 10.11
CA ARG A 30 -18.53 -2.81 11.02
C ARG A 30 -17.05 -3.06 10.75
N ARG A 31 -16.35 -2.08 10.19
CA ARG A 31 -14.89 -2.04 10.15
C ARG A 31 -14.32 -1.50 11.45
N ARG A 32 -13.17 -2.04 11.86
CA ARG A 32 -12.35 -1.52 12.97
C ARG A 32 -11.29 -0.52 12.51
N THR A 33 -10.94 -0.55 11.23
CA THR A 33 -9.91 0.30 10.63
C THR A 33 -10.58 1.19 9.59
N PRO A 34 -10.41 2.52 9.65
CA PRO A 34 -10.98 3.43 8.67
C PRO A 34 -10.27 3.33 7.31
N GLY A 35 -8.97 3.03 7.30
CA GLY A 35 -8.18 2.84 6.08
C GLY A 35 -8.27 1.45 5.47
N LEU A 36 -7.51 1.24 4.40
CA LEU A 36 -7.40 -0.04 3.70
C LEU A 36 -6.70 -1.11 4.54
N ARG A 37 -7.14 -2.36 4.38
CA ARG A 37 -6.43 -3.55 4.87
C ARG A 37 -5.32 -3.92 3.91
N ARG A 38 -4.34 -4.65 4.41
CA ARG A 38 -3.21 -5.16 3.60
C ARG A 38 -3.68 -6.05 2.45
N GLU A 39 -4.65 -6.92 2.71
CA GLU A 39 -5.25 -7.81 1.71
C GLU A 39 -5.93 -7.02 0.57
N GLU A 40 -6.50 -5.86 0.87
CA GLU A 40 -7.18 -5.02 -0.11
C GLU A 40 -6.18 -4.32 -1.03
N VAL A 41 -5.12 -3.74 -0.45
CA VAL A 41 -4.05 -3.14 -1.26
C VAL A 41 -3.38 -4.19 -2.14
N ALA A 42 -3.09 -5.37 -1.58
CA ALA A 42 -2.49 -6.46 -2.32
C ALA A 42 -3.36 -6.91 -3.50
N LEU A 43 -4.68 -7.05 -3.28
CA LEU A 43 -5.64 -7.35 -4.32
C LEU A 43 -5.66 -6.27 -5.42
N LEU A 44 -5.73 -4.99 -5.04
CA LEU A 44 -5.76 -3.87 -5.98
C LEU A 44 -4.47 -3.76 -6.80
N ALA A 45 -3.32 -4.04 -6.18
CA ALA A 45 -2.01 -4.01 -6.83
C ALA A 45 -1.67 -5.31 -7.58
N GLY A 46 -2.50 -6.35 -7.51
CA GLY A 46 -2.24 -7.63 -8.17
C GLY A 46 -1.05 -8.40 -7.60
N VAL A 47 -0.76 -8.24 -6.30
CA VAL A 47 0.34 -8.91 -5.60
C VAL A 47 -0.18 -9.78 -4.45
N SER A 48 0.65 -10.67 -3.92
CA SER A 48 0.25 -11.43 -2.74
C SER A 48 0.25 -10.57 -1.48
N THR A 49 -0.66 -10.84 -0.55
CA THR A 49 -0.73 -10.16 0.76
C THR A 49 0.59 -10.28 1.52
N ASP A 50 1.22 -11.45 1.50
CA ASP A 50 2.51 -11.69 2.15
C ASP A 50 3.63 -10.86 1.54
N TYR A 51 3.61 -10.67 0.22
CA TYR A 51 4.58 -9.81 -0.45
C TYR A 51 4.41 -8.34 -0.03
N TYR A 52 3.18 -7.83 0.01
CA TYR A 52 2.90 -6.49 0.51
C TYR A 52 3.28 -6.31 1.99
N VAL A 53 3.04 -7.32 2.84
CA VAL A 53 3.48 -7.32 4.24
C VAL A 53 5.00 -7.20 4.35
N ARG A 54 5.75 -7.93 3.52
CA ARG A 54 7.22 -7.85 3.51
C ARG A 54 7.73 -6.49 3.06
N LEU A 55 7.06 -5.85 2.11
CA LEU A 55 7.35 -4.47 1.69
C LEU A 55 7.11 -3.48 2.83
N GLU A 56 5.94 -3.51 3.50
CA GLU A 56 5.67 -2.66 4.67
C GLU A 56 6.69 -2.86 5.80
N GLN A 57 7.20 -4.08 5.97
CA GLN A 57 8.19 -4.42 7.00
C GLN A 57 9.64 -4.15 6.58
N GLY A 58 9.90 -3.77 5.32
CA GLY A 58 11.25 -3.52 4.81
C GLY A 58 12.09 -4.79 4.66
N ARG A 59 11.44 -5.95 4.64
CA ARG A 59 12.04 -7.27 4.40
C ARG A 59 12.19 -7.55 2.91
N GLU A 60 11.34 -6.91 2.10
CA GLU A 60 11.51 -6.74 0.67
C GLU A 60 11.76 -5.25 0.41
N ARG A 61 12.75 -4.93 -0.42
CA ARG A 61 13.21 -3.53 -0.61
C ARG A 61 13.26 -3.10 -2.07
N ASN A 62 13.31 -4.04 -3.00
CA ASN A 62 13.49 -3.74 -4.42
C ASN A 62 12.33 -4.36 -5.22
N PRO A 63 11.08 -3.87 -5.06
CA PRO A 63 10.00 -4.22 -5.98
C PRO A 63 10.36 -3.80 -7.40
N SER A 64 9.80 -4.49 -8.40
CA SER A 64 9.95 -4.05 -9.79
C SER A 64 9.18 -2.75 -10.03
N ASP A 65 9.56 -1.99 -11.06
CA ASP A 65 8.85 -0.77 -11.47
C ASP A 65 7.36 -1.02 -11.69
N GLN A 66 7.02 -2.17 -12.27
CA GLN A 66 5.62 -2.60 -12.45
C GLN A 66 4.87 -2.72 -11.11
N VAL A 67 5.52 -3.27 -10.09
CA VAL A 67 4.93 -3.36 -8.75
C VAL A 67 4.80 -1.98 -8.12
N VAL A 68 5.80 -1.11 -8.29
CA VAL A 68 5.76 0.28 -7.81
C VAL A 68 4.57 1.03 -8.43
N ASP A 69 4.39 0.93 -9.75
CA ASP A 69 3.30 1.58 -10.46
C ASP A 69 1.93 1.01 -10.02
N ALA A 70 1.84 -0.31 -9.85
CA ALA A 70 0.62 -0.95 -9.35
C ALA A 70 0.26 -0.53 -7.91
N LEU A 71 1.27 -0.38 -7.04
CA LEU A 71 1.08 0.12 -5.68
C LEU A 71 0.69 1.59 -5.66
N ALA A 72 1.29 2.42 -6.53
CA ALA A 72 0.90 3.82 -6.68
C ALA A 72 -0.56 3.96 -7.11
N ALA A 73 -1.00 3.15 -8.08
CA ALA A 73 -2.39 3.12 -8.53
C ALA A 73 -3.34 2.62 -7.42
N ALA A 74 -3.01 1.52 -6.74
CA ALA A 74 -3.81 0.95 -5.66
C ALA A 74 -3.98 1.92 -4.48
N LEU A 75 -2.94 2.70 -4.18
CA LEU A 75 -2.92 3.70 -3.10
C LEU A 75 -3.33 5.10 -3.55
N ARG A 76 -3.78 5.26 -4.80
CA ARG A 76 -4.19 6.55 -5.40
C ARG A 76 -3.19 7.66 -5.16
N LEU A 77 -1.92 7.35 -5.35
CA LEU A 77 -0.85 8.33 -5.23
C LEU A 77 -0.88 9.26 -6.44
N ASN A 78 -0.66 10.55 -6.20
CA ASN A 78 -0.34 11.48 -7.28
C ASN A 78 1.13 11.31 -7.72
N ASP A 79 1.54 12.02 -8.77
CA ASP A 79 2.88 11.89 -9.34
C ASP A 79 4.01 12.25 -8.35
N GLU A 80 3.77 13.24 -7.48
CA GLU A 80 4.73 13.66 -6.44
C GLU A 80 4.89 12.55 -5.38
N GLU A 81 3.77 12.00 -4.92
CA GLU A 81 3.73 10.94 -3.93
C GLU A 81 4.31 9.62 -4.46
N ALA A 82 4.07 9.31 -5.74
CA ALA A 82 4.66 8.16 -6.42
C ALA A 82 6.19 8.29 -6.55
N GLY A 83 6.71 9.52 -6.53
CA GLY A 83 8.14 9.80 -6.45
C GLY A 83 8.80 9.24 -5.18
N HIS A 84 8.06 9.05 -4.10
CA HIS A 84 8.58 8.42 -2.87
C HIS A 84 8.72 6.89 -2.94
N LEU A 85 8.22 6.26 -4.01
CA LEU A 85 8.32 4.81 -4.21
C LEU A 85 9.53 4.40 -5.07
N ARG A 86 10.30 5.37 -5.60
CA ARG A 86 11.47 5.17 -6.47
C ARG A 86 12.73 5.71 -5.80
#